data_AF-A0A386ZFI7-F1
#
_entry.id   AF-A0A386ZFI7-F1
#
_cell.length_a   1.000
_cell.length_b   1.000
_cell.length_c   1.000
_cell.angle_alpha   90.00
_cell.angle_beta   90.00
_cell.angle_gamma   90.00
#
_symmetry.space_group_name_H-M   'P 1'
#
loop_
_entity.id
_entity.type
_entity.pdbx_description
1 polymer ?
#
loop_
_entity_poly.entity_id
_entity_poly.type
_entity_poly.pdbx_seq_one_letter_code
_entity_poly.pdbx_strand_id
1 'polypeptide(L)'
;MDRGPGWPDDALLRGERDVVSDDLMIGDTEPLQVNGPGPIFTIDGQRVDGRDLVGRDLSSADWQIEQILVATDGTREDALRIIAAVEQDGDYATDTAPQHNPVGVGEVVTVWSDEHGQWDLAMVRHAAAN
;
A
#
# COMPACT_ATOMS: atom_id res chain seq x y z
N MET A 1 -11.93 0.51 -6.29
CA MET A 1 -11.13 0.82 -5.10
C MET A 1 -12.03 1.46 -4.07
N ASP A 2 -12.24 0.74 -2.97
CA ASP A 2 -13.30 0.94 -2.00
C ASP A 2 -13.10 2.15 -1.10
N ARG A 3 -14.16 2.95 -0.96
CA ARG A 3 -14.33 3.95 0.11
C ARG A 3 -14.59 3.25 1.45
N GLY A 4 -13.73 2.31 1.84
CA GLY A 4 -13.84 1.61 3.12
C GLY A 4 -13.87 2.67 4.25
N PRO A 5 -14.94 2.78 5.03
CA PRO A 5 -15.15 3.93 5.92
C PRO A 5 -14.12 4.04 7.06
N GLY A 6 -13.29 3.01 7.28
CA GLY A 6 -12.26 2.99 8.32
C GLY A 6 -10.88 3.49 7.91
N TRP A 7 -10.65 3.83 6.64
CA TRP A 7 -9.34 4.27 6.16
C TRP A 7 -8.87 5.64 6.67
N PRO A 8 -9.73 6.67 6.77
CA PRO A 8 -9.35 7.93 7.38
C PRO A 8 -9.49 7.92 8.92
N ASP A 9 -9.48 6.74 9.55
CA ASP A 9 -9.55 6.64 11.01
C ASP A 9 -8.26 7.12 11.66
N ASP A 10 -8.43 7.97 12.66
CA ASP A 10 -7.35 8.68 13.35
C ASP A 10 -6.37 7.73 14.08
N ALA A 11 -6.85 6.60 14.61
CA ALA A 11 -5.99 5.60 15.27
C ALA A 11 -5.22 4.78 14.23
N LEU A 12 -5.84 4.48 13.08
CA LEU A 12 -5.19 3.83 11.96
C LEU A 12 -4.06 4.69 11.38
N LEU A 13 -4.33 5.97 11.10
CA LEU A 13 -3.37 6.89 10.50
C LEU A 13 -2.19 7.22 11.44
N ARG A 14 -2.37 7.05 12.76
CA ARG A 14 -1.30 7.14 13.77
C ARG A 14 -0.50 5.85 13.94
N GLY A 15 -0.96 4.73 13.37
CA GLY A 15 -0.32 3.42 13.53
C GLY A 15 -0.59 2.78 14.88
N GLU A 16 -1.65 3.20 15.56
CA GLU A 16 -2.11 2.61 16.82
C GLU A 16 -2.89 1.30 16.58
N ARG A 17 -3.23 1.04 15.31
CA ARG A 17 -3.93 -0.16 14.84
C ARG A 17 -3.47 -0.47 13.41
N ASP A 18 -3.42 -1.76 13.06
CA ASP A 18 -3.23 -2.22 11.68
C ASP A 18 -4.58 -2.34 10.94
N VAL A 19 -4.57 -2.15 9.61
CA VAL A 19 -5.71 -2.60 8.81
C VAL A 19 -5.59 -4.11 8.65
N VAL A 20 -6.59 -4.81 9.17
CA VAL A 20 -6.92 -6.17 8.77
C VAL A 20 -8.29 -6.10 8.12
N SER A 21 -8.36 -6.39 6.83
CA SER A 21 -9.59 -6.37 6.05
C SER A 21 -9.67 -7.69 5.29
N ASP A 22 -10.80 -8.37 5.39
CA ASP A 22 -11.07 -9.59 4.60
C ASP A 22 -11.27 -9.27 3.10
N ASP A 23 -11.45 -7.99 2.76
CA ASP A 23 -11.54 -7.49 1.38
C ASP A 23 -10.16 -7.18 0.79
N LEU A 24 -9.12 -7.14 1.62
CA LEU A 24 -7.72 -6.97 1.22
C LEU A 24 -7.00 -8.27 1.50
N MET A 25 -6.89 -9.12 0.49
CA MET A 25 -6.23 -10.43 0.61
C MET A 25 -4.95 -10.45 -0.22
N ILE A 26 -3.91 -11.09 0.30
CA ILE A 26 -2.78 -11.56 -0.49
C ILE A 26 -3.22 -12.89 -1.08
N GLY A 27 -3.53 -12.86 -2.37
CA GLY A 27 -4.10 -14.00 -3.05
C GLY A 27 -5.44 -14.45 -2.45
N ASP A 28 -5.73 -15.75 -2.51
CA ASP A 28 -7.01 -16.32 -2.08
C ASP A 28 -7.10 -16.64 -0.58
N THR A 29 -6.01 -16.54 0.20
CA THR A 29 -5.92 -17.23 1.50
C THR A 29 -5.48 -16.40 2.70
N GLU A 30 -4.72 -15.32 2.53
CA GLU A 30 -4.15 -14.57 3.66
C GLU A 30 -4.61 -13.10 3.66
N PRO A 31 -5.11 -12.55 4.77
CA PRO A 31 -5.43 -11.12 4.88
C PRO A 31 -4.16 -10.27 4.73
N LEU A 32 -4.24 -9.27 3.86
CA LEU A 32 -3.22 -8.25 3.66
C LEU A 32 -3.19 -7.33 4.89
N GLN A 33 -2.04 -7.29 5.56
CA GLN A 33 -1.80 -6.33 6.63
C GLN A 33 -1.29 -5.02 6.04
N VAL A 34 -2.00 -3.92 6.26
CA VAL A 34 -1.58 -2.59 5.78
C VAL A 34 -1.03 -1.77 6.94
N ASN A 35 0.14 -1.20 6.71
CA ASN A 35 0.76 -0.21 7.58
C ASN A 35 -0.10 1.06 7.55
N GLY A 36 -0.90 1.30 8.60
CA GLY A 36 -1.94 2.35 8.65
C GLY A 36 -1.47 3.80 8.38
N PRO A 37 -0.30 4.25 8.84
CA PRO A 37 0.29 5.55 8.48
C PRO A 37 0.89 5.65 7.08
N GLY A 38 1.11 4.51 6.43
CA GLY A 38 1.78 4.37 5.15
C GLY A 38 0.94 4.61 3.87
N PRO A 39 -0.42 4.58 3.86
CA PRO A 39 -1.17 4.82 2.65
C PRO A 39 -1.07 6.28 2.21
N ILE A 40 -1.19 6.48 0.90
CA ILE A 40 -1.29 7.78 0.27
C ILE A 40 -2.68 7.93 -0.32
N PHE A 41 -3.25 9.10 -0.12
CA PHE A 41 -4.61 9.43 -0.55
C PHE A 41 -4.57 10.50 -1.64
N THR A 42 -5.51 10.43 -2.56
CA THR A 42 -5.90 11.61 -3.36
C THR A 42 -7.08 12.27 -2.65
N ILE A 43 -6.96 13.53 -2.23
CA ILE A 43 -8.03 14.35 -1.64
C ILE A 43 -8.28 15.53 -2.59
N ASP A 44 -9.49 15.66 -3.14
CA ASP A 44 -9.87 16.71 -4.09
C ASP A 44 -8.87 16.86 -5.26
N GLY A 45 -8.32 15.73 -5.73
CA GLY A 45 -7.32 15.66 -6.79
C GLY A 45 -5.88 15.93 -6.36
N GLN A 46 -5.60 16.11 -5.07
CA GLN A 46 -4.26 16.32 -4.53
C GLN A 46 -3.75 15.10 -3.76
N ARG A 47 -2.50 14.71 -3.99
CA ARG A 47 -1.84 13.62 -3.28
C ARG A 47 -1.45 14.06 -1.85
N VAL A 48 -1.85 13.30 -0.84
CA VAL A 48 -1.64 13.60 0.59
C VAL A 48 -1.24 12.32 1.34
N ASP A 49 -0.19 12.42 2.17
CA ASP A 49 0.23 11.31 3.04
C ASP A 49 -0.83 11.04 4.11
N GLY A 50 -1.15 9.76 4.38
CA GLY A 50 -2.17 9.39 5.36
C GLY A 50 -1.94 10.00 6.74
N ARG A 51 -0.68 10.04 7.20
CA ARG A 51 -0.31 10.68 8.49
C ARG A 51 -0.73 12.15 8.59
N ASP A 52 -0.81 12.86 7.47
CA ASP A 52 -1.16 14.29 7.42
C ASP A 52 -2.67 14.53 7.45
N LEU A 53 -3.47 13.46 7.32
CA LEU A 53 -4.92 13.48 7.40
C LEU A 53 -5.45 13.34 8.83
N VAL A 54 -4.58 13.02 9.80
CA VAL A 54 -4.94 12.89 11.21
C VAL A 54 -5.61 14.18 11.72
N GLY A 55 -6.84 14.04 12.24
CA GLY A 55 -7.65 15.12 12.76
C GLY A 55 -8.31 16.02 11.69
N ARG A 56 -8.18 15.69 10.39
CA ARG A 56 -8.91 16.39 9.33
C ARG A 56 -10.31 15.83 9.17
N ASP A 57 -11.29 16.73 9.00
CA ASP A 57 -12.63 16.34 8.59
C ASP A 57 -12.68 16.12 7.07
N LEU A 58 -12.90 14.87 6.66
CA LEU A 58 -13.00 14.47 5.25
C LEU A 58 -14.45 14.17 4.83
N SER A 59 -15.44 14.48 5.67
CA SER A 59 -16.85 14.13 5.42
C SER A 59 -17.43 14.76 4.15
N SER A 60 -16.87 15.89 3.70
CA SER A 60 -17.28 16.61 2.49
C SER A 60 -16.27 16.57 1.33
N ALA A 61 -15.10 15.96 1.53
CA ALA A 61 -14.05 15.90 0.52
C ALA A 61 -14.23 14.67 -0.36
N ASP A 62 -13.90 14.77 -1.66
CA ASP A 62 -13.80 13.57 -2.49
C ASP A 62 -12.41 12.97 -2.28
N TRP A 63 -12.38 11.75 -1.76
CA TRP A 63 -11.14 11.06 -1.45
C TRP A 63 -11.13 9.64 -1.97
N GLN A 64 -9.92 9.19 -2.31
CA GLN A 64 -9.62 7.83 -2.70
C GLN A 64 -8.23 7.46 -2.19
N ILE A 65 -8.00 6.17 -1.98
CA ILE A 65 -6.66 5.66 -1.69
C ILE A 65 -5.94 5.52 -3.02
N GLU A 66 -4.81 6.19 -3.13
CA GLU A 66 -3.94 6.14 -4.29
C GLU A 66 -2.89 5.04 -4.12
N GLN A 67 -2.47 4.78 -2.89
CA GLN A 67 -1.45 3.77 -2.58
C GLN A 67 -1.68 3.20 -1.18
N ILE A 68 -1.50 1.89 -1.04
CA ILE A 68 -1.40 1.23 0.28
C ILE A 68 0.03 0.74 0.49
N LEU A 69 0.47 0.71 1.74
CA LEU A 69 1.77 0.17 2.10
C LEU A 69 1.57 -1.08 2.94
N VAL A 70 2.00 -2.22 2.42
CA VAL A 70 1.85 -3.51 3.11
C VAL A 70 2.84 -3.57 4.27
N ALA A 71 2.35 -3.93 5.46
CA ALA A 71 3.19 -4.15 6.62
C ALA A 71 3.98 -5.46 6.44
N THR A 72 5.28 -5.40 6.73
CA THR A 72 6.14 -6.58 6.84
C THR A 72 6.83 -6.55 8.21
N ASP A 73 7.30 -7.69 8.68
CA ASP A 73 8.12 -7.77 9.90
C ASP A 73 9.53 -7.16 9.74
N GLY A 74 9.80 -6.54 8.59
CA GLY A 74 11.08 -5.94 8.22
C GLY A 74 12.10 -6.93 7.67
N THR A 75 11.80 -8.22 7.65
CA THR A 75 12.67 -9.24 7.08
C THR A 75 12.46 -9.37 5.57
N ARG A 76 13.53 -9.79 4.87
CA ARG A 76 13.45 -10.13 3.45
C ARG A 76 12.56 -11.35 3.22
N GLU A 77 12.53 -12.29 4.16
CA GLU A 77 11.75 -13.52 4.06
C GLU A 77 10.25 -13.23 4.06
N ASP A 78 9.79 -12.35 4.95
CA ASP A 78 8.39 -11.94 5.01
C ASP A 78 7.99 -11.14 3.76
N ALA A 79 8.84 -10.23 3.29
CA ALA A 79 8.61 -9.53 2.02
C ALA A 79 8.49 -10.51 0.83
N LEU A 80 9.36 -11.53 0.77
CA LEU A 80 9.32 -12.54 -0.29
C LEU A 80 8.12 -13.47 -0.18
N ARG A 81 7.65 -13.79 1.03
CA ARG A 81 6.42 -14.57 1.26
C ARG A 81 5.22 -13.86 0.64
N ILE A 82 5.08 -12.55 0.90
CA ILE A 82 3.99 -11.73 0.34
C ILE A 82 4.06 -11.72 -1.18
N ILE A 83 5.24 -11.49 -1.76
CA ILE A 83 5.45 -11.50 -3.21
C ILE A 83 5.08 -12.86 -3.81
N ALA A 84 5.54 -13.96 -3.22
CA ALA A 84 5.29 -15.29 -3.75
C ALA A 84 3.79 -15.63 -3.80
N ALA A 85 3.02 -15.17 -2.80
CA ALA A 85 1.57 -15.33 -2.79
C ALA A 85 0.87 -14.45 -3.84
N VAL A 86 1.39 -13.24 -4.12
CA VAL A 86 0.93 -12.44 -5.25
C VAL A 86 1.23 -13.16 -6.58
N GLU A 87 2.47 -13.56 -6.82
CA GLU A 87 2.91 -14.21 -8.06
C GLU A 87 2.20 -15.53 -8.35
N GLN A 88 1.69 -16.22 -7.33
CA GLN A 88 0.97 -17.49 -7.49
C GLN A 88 -0.43 -17.32 -8.08
N ASP A 89 -1.06 -16.17 -7.86
CA ASP A 89 -2.51 -15.98 -8.07
C ASP A 89 -2.86 -15.27 -9.38
N GLY A 90 -1.86 -14.89 -10.20
CA GLY A 90 -2.11 -14.22 -11.47
C GLY A 90 -0.94 -14.21 -12.44
N ASP A 91 -1.26 -13.91 -13.70
CA ASP A 91 -0.25 -13.48 -14.68
C ASP A 91 0.00 -11.98 -14.47
N TYR A 92 1.24 -11.61 -14.15
CA TYR A 92 1.65 -10.23 -13.92
C TYR A 92 2.79 -9.83 -14.84
N ALA A 93 2.78 -8.59 -15.30
CA ALA A 93 3.97 -8.00 -15.92
C ALA A 93 4.96 -7.62 -14.81
N THR A 94 6.17 -8.21 -14.85
CA THR A 94 7.20 -7.97 -13.84
C THR A 94 8.36 -7.18 -14.44
N ASP A 95 8.75 -6.07 -13.80
CA ASP A 95 9.98 -5.33 -14.10
C ASP A 95 10.93 -5.42 -12.89
N THR A 96 12.03 -6.14 -13.09
CA THR A 96 13.07 -6.35 -12.06
C THR A 96 14.18 -5.29 -12.11
N ALA A 97 14.11 -4.34 -13.04
CA ALA A 97 15.02 -3.20 -13.13
C ALA A 97 14.24 -1.89 -13.41
N PRO A 98 13.28 -1.53 -12.55
CA PRO A 98 12.40 -0.39 -12.77
C PRO A 98 13.20 0.92 -12.81
N GLN A 99 13.02 1.69 -13.88
CA GLN A 99 13.70 2.98 -14.07
C GLN A 99 12.96 4.14 -13.40
N HIS A 100 11.72 3.91 -12.97
CA HIS A 100 10.86 4.89 -12.33
C HIS A 100 10.36 4.35 -10.99
N ASN A 101 10.30 5.23 -9.98
CA ASN A 101 9.72 4.90 -8.67
C ASN A 101 8.28 5.44 -8.60
N PRO A 102 7.24 4.60 -8.84
CA PRO A 102 5.84 5.04 -8.75
C PRO A 102 5.40 5.38 -7.32
N VAL A 103 6.13 4.88 -6.32
CA VAL A 103 5.85 5.08 -4.89
C VAL A 103 6.43 6.40 -4.37
N GLY A 104 7.47 6.94 -5.02
CA GLY A 104 8.09 8.22 -4.66
C GLY A 104 8.88 8.22 -3.35
N VAL A 105 8.94 7.09 -2.63
CA VAL A 105 9.76 6.90 -1.41
C VAL A 105 10.66 5.68 -1.55
N GLY A 106 11.82 5.72 -0.90
CA GLY A 106 12.80 4.62 -0.88
C GLY A 106 13.42 4.26 -2.24
N GLU A 107 14.14 3.14 -2.28
CA GLU A 107 14.68 2.54 -3.50
C GLU A 107 13.74 1.43 -3.98
N VAL A 108 13.25 1.50 -5.23
CA VAL A 108 12.43 0.42 -5.80
C VAL A 108 13.34 -0.72 -6.24
N VAL A 109 13.06 -1.91 -5.74
CA VAL A 109 13.78 -3.13 -6.08
C VAL A 109 13.13 -3.85 -7.25
N THR A 110 11.79 -3.95 -7.26
CA THR A 110 10.98 -4.58 -8.31
C THR A 110 9.59 -3.95 -8.34
N VAL A 111 8.97 -3.94 -9.52
CA VAL A 111 7.54 -3.59 -9.72
C VAL A 111 6.81 -4.75 -10.40
N TRP A 112 5.58 -5.00 -9.98
CA TRP A 112 4.59 -5.86 -10.63
C TRP A 112 3.36 -5.04 -10.99
N SER A 113 2.79 -5.29 -12.15
CA SER A 113 1.54 -4.65 -12.59
C SER A 113 0.55 -5.72 -12.99
N ASP A 114 -0.73 -5.52 -12.70
CA ASP A 114 -1.76 -6.37 -13.27
C ASP A 114 -1.87 -6.15 -14.79
N GLU A 115 -2.33 -7.17 -15.51
CA GLU A 115 -2.42 -7.14 -16.98
C GLU A 115 -3.36 -6.06 -17.52
N HIS A 116 -4.27 -5.55 -16.69
CA HIS A 116 -5.24 -4.53 -17.02
C HIS A 116 -4.81 -3.12 -16.56
N GLY A 117 -3.66 -2.97 -15.90
CA GLY A 117 -3.09 -1.69 -15.46
C GLY A 117 -3.96 -0.95 -14.43
N GLN A 118 -4.72 -1.69 -13.63
CA GLN A 118 -5.56 -1.19 -12.55
C GLN A 118 -4.74 -0.86 -11.28
N TRP A 119 -3.65 -1.57 -11.03
CA TRP A 119 -2.76 -1.35 -9.90
C TRP A 119 -1.32 -1.79 -10.18
N ASP A 120 -0.39 -1.11 -9.51
CA ASP A 120 1.03 -1.46 -9.47
C ASP A 120 1.43 -1.82 -8.03
N LEU A 121 2.18 -2.91 -7.87
CA LEU A 121 2.86 -3.29 -6.64
C LEU A 121 4.35 -2.99 -6.79
N ALA A 122 4.95 -2.30 -5.82
CA ALA A 122 6.38 -2.05 -5.81
C ALA A 122 7.01 -2.55 -4.51
N MET A 123 8.05 -3.39 -4.62
CA MET A 123 8.90 -3.71 -3.48
C MET A 123 9.92 -2.59 -3.30
N VAL A 124 9.78 -1.85 -2.20
CA VAL A 124 10.64 -0.72 -1.86
C VAL A 124 11.55 -1.09 -0.71
N ARG A 125 12.85 -0.83 -0.88
CA ARG A 125 13.82 -0.81 0.21
C ARG A 125 13.87 0.59 0.80
N HIS A 126 13.43 0.72 2.05
CA HIS A 126 13.63 1.94 2.82
C HIS A 126 15.09 2.01 3.29
N ALA A 127 15.71 3.19 3.18
CA ALA A 127 16.98 3.42 3.85
C ALA A 127 16.74 3.29 5.37
N ALA A 128 17.56 2.49 6.06
CA ALA A 128 17.48 2.41 7.52
C ALA A 128 17.63 3.83 8.10
N ALA A 129 16.70 4.24 8.96
CA ALA A 129 16.87 5.45 9.74
C ALA A 129 18.12 5.26 10.62
N ASN A 130 19.13 6.10 10.42
CA ASN A 130 20.28 6.20 11.33
C ASN A 130 19.85 6.73 12.69
#